data_AF-X1NTQ6-F1
#
_entry.id   AF-X1NTQ6-F1
#
_cell.length_a   1.000
_cell.length_b   1.000
_cell.length_c   1.000
_cell.angle_alpha   90.00
_cell.angle_beta   90.00
_cell.angle_gamma   90.00
#
_symmetry.space_group_name_H-M   'P 1'
#
loop_
_entity.id
_entity.type
_entity.pdbx_description
1 polymer ?
#
loop_
_entity_poly.entity_id
_entity_poly.type
_entity_poly.pdbx_seq_one_letter_code
_entity_poly.pdbx_strand_id
1 'polypeptide(L)' 'MRVCIVGAGDGGGVAANQLRRLDSEAQIDIFSKRAEGCQQ' A
#
# COMPACT_ATOMS: atom_id res chain seq x y z
N MET A 1 -8.11 -10.11 -7.19
CA MET A 1 -8.96 -9.15 -6.42
C MET A 1 -8.57 -7.70 -6.70
N ARG A 2 -9.41 -6.68 -6.41
CA ARG A 2 -9.03 -5.25 -6.46
C ARG A 2 -9.06 -4.64 -5.07
N VAL A 3 -7.99 -3.95 -4.67
CA VAL A 3 -7.86 -3.34 -3.33
C VAL A 3 -7.29 -1.93 -3.43
N CYS A 4 -7.94 -0.98 -2.75
CA CYS A 4 -7.45 0.40 -2.60
C CYS A 4 -6.95 0.62 -1.18
N ILE A 5 -5.71 1.09 -1.02
CA ILE A 5 -5.11 1.44 0.26
C ILE A 5 -4.95 2.96 0.34
N VAL A 6 -5.43 3.58 1.41
CA VAL A 6 -5.27 5.02 1.66
C VAL A 6 -4.22 5.22 2.76
N GLY A 7 -3.13 5.89 2.42
CA GLY A 7 -1.95 6.11 3.26
C GLY A 7 -0.84 5.08 3.00
N ALA A 8 0.34 5.55 2.58
CA ALA A 8 1.51 4.70 2.27
C ALA A 8 2.58 4.71 3.38
N GLY A 9 2.18 4.97 4.63
CA GLY A 9 3.05 4.73 5.80
C GLY A 9 3.21 3.22 6.06
N ASP A 10 3.83 2.87 7.19
CA ASP A 10 4.16 1.47 7.52
C ASP A 10 2.96 0.52 7.42
N GLY A 11 1.80 0.94 7.94
CA GLY A 11 0.58 0.14 7.87
C GLY A 11 0.13 -0.14 6.43
N GLY A 12 0.19 0.87 5.56
CA GLY A 12 -0.20 0.73 4.15
C GLY A 12 0.77 -0.15 3.37
N GLY A 13 2.07 0.01 3.62
CA GLY A 13 3.11 -0.83 3.01
C GLY A 13 3.00 -2.30 3.44
N VAL A 14 2.80 -2.56 4.73
CA VAL A 14 2.62 -3.92 5.26
C VAL A 14 1.35 -4.56 4.69
N ALA A 15 0.23 -3.83 4.65
CA ALA A 15 -1.02 -4.34 4.10
C ALA A 15 -0.87 -4.74 2.62
N ALA A 16 -0.23 -3.90 1.80
CA ALA A 16 0.04 -4.19 0.39
C ALA A 16 0.91 -5.45 0.22
N ASN A 17 1.94 -5.60 1.06
CA ASN A 17 2.83 -6.75 1.01
C ASN A 17 2.10 -8.05 1.38
N GLN A 18 1.29 -8.04 2.43
CA GLN A 18 0.51 -9.23 2.80
C GLN A 18 -0.53 -9.58 1.73
N LEU A 19 -1.20 -8.59 1.14
CA LEU A 19 -2.14 -8.82 0.04
C LEU A 19 -1.47 -9.49 -1.16
N ARG A 20 -0.27 -9.04 -1.55
CA ARG A 20 0.48 -9.67 -2.65
C ARG A 20 0.86 -11.12 -2.37
N ARG A 21 1.14 -11.47 -1.11
CA ARG A 21 1.48 -12.84 -0.69
C ARG A 21 0.28 -13.77 -0.71
N LEU A 22 -0.90 -13.24 -0.41
CA LEU A 22 -2.16 -14.00 -0.38
C LEU A 22 -2.79 -14.13 -1.77
N ASP A 23 -2.71 -13.08 -2.58
CA ASP A 23 -3.21 -13.02 -3.95
C ASP A 23 -2.16 -12.36 -4.84
N SER A 24 -1.41 -13.18 -5.58
CA SER A 24 -0.36 -12.72 -6.47
C SER A 24 -0.89 -11.93 -7.67
N GLU A 25 -2.17 -12.05 -8.00
CA GLU A 25 -2.83 -11.32 -9.09
C GLU A 25 -3.68 -10.15 -8.59
N ALA A 26 -3.63 -9.84 -7.29
CA ALA A 26 -4.31 -8.67 -6.74
C ALA A 26 -3.84 -7.38 -7.43
N GLN A 27 -4.80 -6.60 -7.90
CA GLN A 27 -4.59 -5.22 -8.33
C GLN A 27 -4.68 -4.33 -7.09
N ILE A 28 -3.56 -3.73 -6.70
CA ILE A 28 -3.41 -2.97 -5.45
C ILE A 28 -3.05 -1.53 -5.81
N ASP A 29 -3.98 -0.61 -5.57
CA ASP A 29 -3.78 0.81 -5.77
C ASP A 29 -3.55 1.51 -4.42
N ILE A 30 -2.43 2.21 -4.27
CA ILE A 30 -2.07 2.90 -3.03
C ILE A 30 -2.13 4.41 -3.25
N PHE A 31 -3.04 5.06 -2.54
CA PHE A 31 -3.22 6.51 -2.57
C PHE A 31 -2.64 7.11 -1.31
N SER A 32 -1.64 7.96 -1.42
CA SER A 32 -1.09 8.68 -0.27
C SER A 32 -0.88 10.14 -0.63
N LYS A 33 -1.42 11.05 0.18
CA LYS A 33 -0.94 12.42 0.21
C LYS A 33 0.39 12.41 0.95
N ARG A 34 1.48 12.08 0.26
CA ARG A 34 2.80 12.39 0.82
C ARG A 34 2.88 13.91 0.84
N ALA A 35 2.91 14.50 2.04
CA ALA A 35 3.69 15.72 2.18
C ALA A 35 5.13 15.28 1.89
N GLU A 36 5.77 15.93 0.93
CA GLU A 36 7.15 15.67 0.54
C GLU A 36 8.02 16.06 1.74
N GLY A 37 8.31 15.12 2.64
CA GLY A 37 8.92 15.43 3.94
C GLY A 37 9.49 14.20 4.63
N CYS A 38 10.82 14.13 4.64
CA CYS A 38 11.73 13.16 5.27
C CYS A 38 11.37 11.67 5.15
N GLN A 39 12.05 11.02 4.19
CA GLN A 39 12.39 9.61 4.30
C GLN A 39 13.37 9.48 5.48
N GLN A 40 13.00 8.69 6.49
CA GLN A 40 13.93 8.21 7.53
C GLN A 40 14.70 7.00 6.99
#